data_AF-A0A1M7P0H7-F1
#
_entry.id   AF-A0A1M7P0H7-F1
#
_cell.length_a   1.000
_cell.length_b   1.000
_cell.length_c   1.000
_cell.angle_alpha   90.00
_cell.angle_beta   90.00
_cell.angle_gamma   90.00
#
_symmetry.space_group_name_H-M   'P 1'
#
loop_
_entity.id
_entity.type
_entity.pdbx_description
1 polymer ?
#
loop_
_entity_poly.entity_id
_entity_poly.type
_entity_poly.pdbx_seq_one_letter_code
_entity_poly.pdbx_strand_id
1 'polypeptide(L)'
;MKHVTLLVPDDMEALIKNLVAHMPEVEIVADDEEPLDDGGLNDIDRRVALAMNILQQNGALRNPFDYTWIMVAIGDGMIDGLGAFRSPQSYINYLQSIGIEHVPSRSTLSQWYGRVFGKYPDWEFTDTKDPMEILRRKNVFKQFQSAMYRCRRG
;
A
#
# COMPACT_ATOMS: atom_id res chain seq x y z
N MET A 1 -26.91 -16.87 -17.54
CA MET A 1 -25.52 -17.21 -17.88
C MET A 1 -24.77 -17.52 -16.59
N LYS A 2 -23.98 -18.59 -16.54
CA LYS A 2 -23.11 -18.89 -15.39
C LYS A 2 -21.68 -18.60 -15.82
N HIS A 3 -20.96 -17.82 -15.03
CA HIS A 3 -19.55 -17.48 -15.28
C HIS A 3 -18.65 -18.28 -14.34
N VAL A 4 -17.56 -18.82 -14.88
CA VAL A 4 -16.53 -19.54 -14.12
C VAL A 4 -15.18 -18.97 -14.54
N THR A 5 -14.45 -18.40 -13.58
CA THR A 5 -13.10 -17.87 -13.80
C THR A 5 -12.07 -18.95 -13.46
N LEU A 6 -11.10 -19.16 -14.35
CA LEU A 6 -10.01 -20.11 -14.15
C LEU A 6 -8.68 -19.35 -14.19
N LEU A 7 -7.84 -19.54 -13.18
CA LEU A 7 -6.46 -19.07 -13.21
C LEU A 7 -5.62 -20.08 -13.98
N VAL A 8 -5.02 -19.65 -15.08
CA VAL A 8 -4.28 -20.51 -16.00
C VAL A 8 -2.82 -20.05 -16.00
N PRO A 9 -1.86 -20.92 -15.64
CA PRO A 9 -0.43 -20.65 -15.84
C PRO A 9 -0.09 -20.40 -17.32
N ASP A 10 0.85 -19.49 -17.59
CA ASP A 10 1.21 -19.05 -18.94
C ASP A 10 1.61 -20.20 -19.88
N ASP A 11 2.24 -21.25 -19.34
CA ASP A 11 2.66 -22.44 -20.09
C ASP A 11 1.47 -23.32 -20.55
N MET A 12 0.27 -23.11 -19.98
CA MET A 12 -0.96 -23.80 -20.33
C MET A 12 -1.92 -22.97 -21.19
N GLU A 13 -1.60 -21.71 -21.47
CA GLU A 13 -2.48 -20.79 -22.20
C GLU A 13 -2.82 -21.31 -23.60
N ALA A 14 -1.82 -21.78 -24.35
CA ALA A 14 -1.99 -22.31 -25.70
C ALA A 14 -2.89 -23.56 -25.72
N LEU A 15 -2.77 -24.40 -24.69
CA LEU A 15 -3.59 -25.60 -24.55
C LEU A 15 -5.06 -25.25 -24.29
N ILE A 16 -5.31 -24.28 -23.40
CA ILE A 16 -6.66 -23.83 -23.05
C ILE A 16 -7.32 -23.13 -24.24
N LYS A 17 -6.60 -22.26 -24.96
CA LYS A 17 -7.11 -21.61 -26.19
C LYS A 17 -7.54 -22.64 -27.24
N ASN A 18 -6.76 -23.70 -27.42
CA ASN A 18 -7.11 -24.78 -28.35
C ASN A 18 -8.36 -25.57 -27.88
N LEU A 19 -8.45 -25.86 -26.59
CA LEU A 19 -9.61 -26.54 -26.01
C LEU A 19 -10.90 -25.73 -26.20
N VAL A 20 -10.86 -24.43 -25.90
CA VAL A 20 -12.02 -23.54 -26.00
C VAL A 20 -12.42 -23.26 -27.46
N ALA A 21 -11.48 -23.29 -28.41
CA ALA A 21 -11.80 -23.15 -29.83
C ALA A 21 -12.79 -24.20 -30.36
N HIS A 22 -12.94 -25.33 -29.66
CA HIS A 22 -13.86 -26.41 -30.01
C HIS A 22 -15.16 -26.39 -29.16
N MET A 23 -15.35 -25.37 -28.31
CA MET A 23 -16.50 -25.21 -27.43
C MET A 23 -17.28 -23.95 -27.80
N PRO A 24 -18.26 -24.01 -28.73
CA PRO A 24 -18.96 -22.83 -29.25
C PRO A 24 -19.80 -22.08 -28.22
N GLU A 25 -20.05 -22.67 -27.05
CA GLU A 25 -20.80 -22.07 -25.93
C GLU A 25 -19.89 -21.34 -24.92
N VAL A 26 -18.56 -21.45 -25.08
CA VAL A 26 -17.58 -20.87 -24.16
C VAL A 26 -16.93 -19.67 -24.83
N GLU A 27 -17.25 -18.50 -24.32
CA GLU A 27 -16.60 -17.25 -24.70
C GLU A 27 -15.40 -17.02 -23.78
N ILE A 28 -14.20 -16.89 -24.36
CA ILE A 28 -13.05 -16.35 -23.63
C ILE A 28 -13.30 -14.85 -23.54
N VAL A 29 -13.86 -14.44 -22.42
CA VAL A 29 -13.80 -13.04 -22.01
C VAL A 29 -12.38 -12.83 -21.54
N ALA A 30 -11.55 -12.18 -22.36
CA ALA A 30 -10.38 -11.52 -21.82
C ALA A 30 -10.94 -10.58 -20.75
N ASP A 31 -10.59 -10.80 -19.48
CA ASP A 31 -10.75 -9.73 -18.50
C ASP A 31 -10.08 -8.53 -19.15
N ASP A 32 -10.83 -7.45 -19.41
CA ASP A 32 -10.27 -6.19 -19.86
C ASP A 32 -9.06 -5.95 -18.97
N GLU A 33 -7.87 -6.12 -19.55
CA GLU A 33 -6.63 -6.34 -18.82
C GLU A 33 -6.55 -5.31 -17.68
N GLU A 34 -6.74 -5.73 -16.42
CA GLU A 34 -5.93 -5.11 -15.39
C GLU A 34 -4.51 -5.40 -15.85
N PRO A 35 -3.74 -4.36 -16.19
CA PRO A 35 -2.54 -4.51 -16.99
C PRO A 35 -1.63 -5.53 -16.32
N LEU A 36 -1.25 -6.54 -17.10
CA LEU A 36 -0.13 -7.42 -16.79
C LEU A 36 1.05 -6.52 -16.42
N ASP A 37 1.42 -6.57 -15.14
CA ASP A 37 2.53 -5.88 -14.50
C ASP A 37 3.78 -5.99 -15.40
N ASP A 38 4.06 -4.91 -16.12
CA ASP A 38 5.26 -4.71 -16.94
C ASP A 38 6.51 -4.40 -16.08
N GLY A 39 6.46 -4.70 -14.78
CA GLY A 39 7.40 -4.20 -13.78
C GLY A 39 7.13 -2.75 -13.39
N GLY A 40 6.03 -2.16 -13.86
CA GLY A 40 5.57 -0.83 -13.52
C GLY A 40 4.65 -0.85 -12.30
N LEU A 41 4.87 0.09 -11.38
CA LEU A 41 4.02 0.25 -10.20
C LEU A 41 2.55 0.38 -10.60
N ASN A 42 1.67 -0.40 -9.96
CA ASN A 42 0.22 -0.22 -10.09
C ASN A 42 -0.20 1.18 -9.58
N ASP A 43 -1.43 1.60 -9.87
CA ASP A 43 -1.88 2.95 -9.53
C ASP A 43 -1.83 3.26 -8.02
N ILE A 44 -2.09 2.28 -7.15
CA ILE A 44 -1.99 2.51 -5.70
C ILE A 44 -0.53 2.71 -5.27
N ASP A 45 0.39 1.92 -5.81
CA ASP A 45 1.83 1.99 -5.53
C ASP A 45 2.44 3.29 -6.05
N ARG A 46 2.04 3.75 -7.23
CA ARG A 46 2.43 5.09 -7.74
C ARG A 46 1.98 6.19 -6.79
N ARG A 47 0.74 6.13 -6.32
CA ARG A 47 0.20 7.12 -5.38
C ARG A 47 0.96 7.09 -4.06
N VAL A 48 1.30 5.91 -3.54
CA VAL A 48 2.08 5.77 -2.31
C VAL A 48 3.47 6.34 -2.48
N ALA A 49 4.16 6.00 -3.58
CA ALA A 49 5.48 6.53 -3.87
C ALA A 49 5.47 8.06 -3.95
N LEU A 50 4.51 8.64 -4.67
CA LEU A 50 4.32 10.09 -4.76
C LEU A 50 4.05 10.72 -3.39
N ALA A 51 3.14 10.14 -2.60
CA ALA A 51 2.80 10.64 -1.27
C ALA A 51 4.01 10.60 -0.31
N MET A 52 4.77 9.50 -0.31
CA MET A 52 5.98 9.37 0.49
C MET A 52 7.04 10.41 0.10
N ASN A 53 7.25 10.62 -1.20
CA ASN A 53 8.18 11.62 -1.70
C ASN A 53 7.76 13.05 -1.30
N ILE A 54 6.47 13.39 -1.40
CA ILE A 54 5.93 14.68 -0.94
C ILE A 54 6.19 14.87 0.56
N LEU A 55 5.99 13.83 1.36
CA LEU A 55 6.22 13.88 2.81
C LEU A 55 7.69 14.06 3.17
N GLN A 56 8.59 13.41 2.45
CA GLN A 56 10.04 13.58 2.60
C GLN A 56 10.48 15.00 2.21
N GLN A 57 10.05 15.49 1.05
CA GLN A 57 10.42 16.81 0.52
C GLN A 57 9.93 17.96 1.42
N ASN A 58 8.74 17.84 1.99
CA ASN A 58 8.16 18.87 2.85
C ASN A 58 8.59 18.74 4.33
N GLY A 59 9.47 17.79 4.66
CA GLY A 59 9.94 17.57 6.04
C GLY A 59 8.85 17.13 7.01
N ALA A 60 7.78 16.50 6.51
CA ALA A 60 6.71 15.96 7.34
C ALA A 60 7.18 14.74 8.16
N LEU A 61 8.07 13.93 7.57
CA LEU A 61 8.75 12.82 8.23
C LEU A 61 9.98 13.34 8.97
N ARG A 62 9.76 13.91 10.16
CA ARG A 62 10.82 14.52 10.97
C ARG A 62 11.71 13.47 11.63
N ASN A 63 11.13 12.32 11.95
CA ASN A 63 11.84 11.24 12.62
C ASN A 63 11.71 9.93 11.83
N PRO A 64 12.72 9.04 11.91
CA PRO A 64 12.66 7.71 11.28
C PRO A 64 11.42 6.89 11.69
N PHE A 65 10.91 7.08 12.91
CA PHE A 65 9.71 6.38 13.38
C PHE A 65 8.40 6.91 12.79
N ASP A 66 8.39 8.05 12.08
CA ASP A 66 7.16 8.62 11.53
C ASP A 66 6.55 7.74 10.42
N TYR A 67 7.38 6.92 9.76
CA TYR A 67 6.94 5.88 8.83
C TYR A 67 6.02 4.85 9.49
N THR A 68 6.20 4.60 10.79
CA THR A 68 5.37 3.65 11.55
C THR A 68 3.90 4.07 11.55
N TRP A 69 3.61 5.37 11.62
CA TRP A 69 2.23 5.85 11.65
C TRP A 69 1.50 5.54 10.35
N ILE A 70 2.19 5.63 9.22
CA ILE A 70 1.65 5.28 7.91
C ILE A 70 1.41 3.76 7.83
N MET A 71 2.37 2.96 8.28
CA MET A 71 2.23 1.50 8.35
C MET A 71 1.01 1.07 9.20
N VAL A 72 0.83 1.69 10.37
CA VAL A 72 -0.29 1.38 11.28
C VAL A 72 -1.62 1.76 10.65
N ALA A 73 -1.74 2.95 10.06
CA ALA A 73 -2.98 3.35 9.39
C ALA A 73 -3.35 2.45 8.20
N ILE A 74 -2.36 2.00 7.42
CA ILE A 74 -2.60 1.02 6.36
C ILE A 74 -3.10 -0.30 6.98
N GLY A 75 -2.48 -0.76 8.07
CA GLY A 75 -2.93 -1.93 8.81
C GLY A 75 -4.35 -1.83 9.37
N ASP A 76 -4.76 -0.62 9.77
CA ASP A 76 -6.10 -0.29 10.24
C ASP A 76 -7.14 -0.17 9.10
N GLY A 77 -6.72 -0.32 7.84
CA GLY A 77 -7.60 -0.23 6.66
C GLY A 77 -7.94 1.20 6.24
N MET A 78 -7.10 2.18 6.59
CA MET A 78 -7.36 3.58 6.27
C MET A 78 -7.04 3.97 4.82
N ILE A 79 -6.46 3.05 4.04
CA ILE A 79 -6.10 3.25 2.64
C ILE A 79 -6.68 2.10 1.81
N ASP A 80 -7.69 2.42 1.01
CA ASP A 80 -8.33 1.45 0.11
C ASP A 80 -7.30 0.91 -0.91
N GLY A 81 -7.33 -0.40 -1.14
CA GLY A 81 -6.40 -1.07 -2.06
C GLY A 81 -5.06 -1.46 -1.45
N LEU A 82 -4.80 -1.14 -0.18
CA LEU A 82 -3.64 -1.66 0.56
C LEU A 82 -4.06 -2.51 1.76
N GLY A 83 -3.51 -3.72 1.81
CA GLY A 83 -3.67 -4.62 2.95
C GLY A 83 -2.67 -4.36 4.06
N ALA A 84 -2.95 -4.91 5.24
CA ALA A 84 -2.02 -4.87 6.36
C ALA A 84 -0.70 -5.57 6.04
N PHE A 85 0.42 -4.94 6.43
CA PHE A 85 1.74 -5.56 6.31
C PHE A 85 1.95 -6.60 7.41
N ARG A 86 2.44 -7.79 7.02
CA ARG A 86 2.70 -8.91 7.95
C ARG A 86 3.75 -8.58 9.01
N SER A 87 4.68 -7.68 8.69
CA SER A 87 5.76 -7.27 9.58
C SER A 87 6.33 -5.90 9.18
N PRO A 88 7.11 -5.25 10.06
CA PRO A 88 7.86 -4.07 9.68
C PRO A 88 8.83 -4.30 8.52
N GLN A 89 9.39 -5.51 8.39
CA GLN A 89 10.27 -5.84 7.27
C GLN A 89 9.53 -5.90 5.95
N SER A 90 8.32 -6.47 5.92
CA SER A 90 7.51 -6.48 4.69
C SER A 90 7.10 -5.08 4.27
N TYR A 91 6.87 -4.18 5.22
CA TYR A 91 6.60 -2.77 4.91
C TYR A 91 7.83 -2.07 4.32
N ILE A 92 9.02 -2.29 4.90
CA ILE A 92 10.29 -1.78 4.35
C ILE A 92 10.52 -2.28 2.92
N ASN A 93 10.37 -3.59 2.69
CA ASN A 93 10.57 -4.18 1.37
C ASN A 93 9.59 -3.59 0.35
N TYR A 94 8.34 -3.37 0.75
CA TYR A 94 7.33 -2.71 -0.08
C TYR A 94 7.71 -1.27 -0.42
N LEU A 95 8.13 -0.47 0.55
CA LEU A 95 8.59 0.90 0.29
C LEU A 95 9.77 0.93 -0.68
N GLN A 96 10.70 -0.01 -0.56
CA GLN A 96 11.84 -0.14 -1.47
C GLN A 96 11.42 -0.57 -2.88
N SER A 97 10.47 -1.50 -3.02
CA SER A 97 9.98 -1.93 -4.33
C SER A 97 9.26 -0.81 -5.09
N ILE A 98 8.69 0.16 -4.38
CA ILE A 98 8.07 1.36 -4.97
C ILE A 98 9.03 2.56 -5.10
N GLY A 99 10.33 2.35 -4.91
CA GLY A 99 11.37 3.36 -5.15
C GLY A 99 11.67 4.30 -3.98
N ILE A 100 11.24 3.98 -2.75
CA ILE A 100 11.61 4.75 -1.56
C ILE A 100 12.88 4.18 -0.95
N GLU A 101 14.01 4.83 -1.20
CA GLU A 101 15.34 4.32 -0.81
C GLU A 101 15.70 4.61 0.66
N HIS A 102 15.32 5.79 1.18
CA HIS A 102 15.71 6.26 2.51
C HIS A 102 14.69 5.87 3.59
N VAL A 103 14.55 4.56 3.82
CA VAL A 103 13.63 3.98 4.80
C VAL A 103 14.30 3.70 6.15
N PRO A 104 13.54 3.77 7.27
CA PRO A 104 14.07 3.46 8.59
C PRO A 104 14.38 1.97 8.76
N SER A 105 15.15 1.65 9.80
CA SER A 105 15.45 0.26 10.14
C SER A 105 14.21 -0.50 10.65
N ARG A 106 14.21 -1.82 10.48
CA ARG A 106 13.18 -2.72 11.02
C ARG A 106 13.00 -2.56 12.53
N SER A 107 14.09 -2.43 13.28
CA SER A 107 14.04 -2.28 14.74
C SER A 107 13.37 -0.97 15.15
N THR A 108 13.64 0.13 14.43
CA THR A 108 12.94 1.40 14.62
C THR A 108 11.44 1.20 14.45
N LEU A 109 10.98 0.69 13.32
CA LEU A 109 9.54 0.51 13.09
C LEU A 109 8.89 -0.39 14.15
N SER A 110 9.51 -1.54 14.45
CA SER A 110 9.00 -2.49 15.44
C SER A 110 8.88 -1.90 16.84
N GLN A 111 9.87 -1.09 17.26
CA GLN A 111 9.87 -0.44 18.58
C GLN A 111 8.72 0.54 18.73
N TRP A 112 8.41 1.27 17.65
CA TRP A 112 7.41 2.34 17.67
C TRP A 112 6.00 1.84 17.37
N TYR A 113 5.85 0.72 16.67
CA TYR A 113 4.55 0.10 16.38
C TYR A 113 3.79 -0.23 17.68
N GLY A 114 4.48 -0.78 18.68
CA GLY A 114 3.89 -1.11 19.98
C GLY A 114 3.62 0.09 20.91
N ARG A 115 3.83 1.32 20.43
CA ARG A 115 3.65 2.56 21.23
C ARG A 115 2.39 3.33 20.86
N VAL A 116 1.68 2.94 19.80
CA VAL A 116 0.43 3.56 19.38
C VAL A 116 -0.74 2.62 19.64
N PHE A 117 -1.86 3.17 20.12
CA PHE A 117 -3.06 2.43 20.48
C PHE A 117 -4.31 3.17 20.00
N GLY A 118 -5.42 2.45 19.91
CA GLY A 118 -6.68 2.96 19.35
C GLY A 118 -6.69 2.91 17.82
N LYS A 119 -7.70 3.53 17.21
CA LYS A 119 -7.83 3.65 15.75
C LYS A 119 -7.65 5.10 15.35
N TYR A 120 -7.08 5.36 14.17
CA TYR A 120 -7.06 6.71 13.63
C TYR A 120 -8.50 7.24 13.43
N PRO A 121 -8.83 8.50 13.78
CA PRO A 121 -7.95 9.59 14.24
C PRO A 121 -7.73 9.65 15.77
N ASP A 122 -8.28 8.72 16.53
CA ASP A 122 -8.26 8.70 18.00
C ASP A 122 -7.00 8.05 18.59
N TRP A 123 -5.92 7.93 17.81
CA TRP A 123 -4.67 7.35 18.30
C TRP A 123 -4.16 8.01 19.58
N GLU A 124 -3.67 7.17 20.47
CA GLU A 124 -2.91 7.55 21.66
C GLU A 124 -1.50 6.97 21.61
N PHE A 125 -0.57 7.60 22.30
CA PHE A 125 0.84 7.21 22.31
C PHE A 125 1.33 7.00 23.75
N THR A 126 2.00 5.89 24.02
CA THR A 126 2.47 5.58 25.38
C THR A 126 3.77 6.29 25.77
N ASP A 127 4.55 6.73 24.78
CA ASP A 127 5.85 7.36 25.02
C ASP A 127 5.79 8.88 25.24
N THR A 128 4.67 9.51 24.90
CA THR A 128 4.50 10.96 25.05
C THR A 128 3.09 11.32 25.47
N LYS A 129 2.99 12.36 26.31
CA LYS A 129 1.72 13.00 26.69
C LYS A 129 1.61 14.43 26.14
N ASP A 130 2.59 14.89 25.37
CA ASP A 130 2.58 16.21 24.77
C ASP A 130 1.52 16.28 23.66
N PRO A 131 0.46 17.09 23.81
CA PRO A 131 -0.60 17.20 22.81
C PRO A 131 -0.08 17.64 21.44
N MET A 132 0.97 18.47 21.40
CA MET A 132 1.51 18.98 20.13
C MET A 132 2.24 17.89 19.35
N GLU A 133 3.02 17.05 20.04
CA GLU A 133 3.68 15.90 19.41
C GLU A 133 2.68 14.83 18.98
N ILE A 134 1.65 14.55 19.79
CA ILE A 134 0.55 13.64 19.43
C ILE A 134 -0.14 14.14 18.15
N LEU A 135 -0.49 15.42 18.11
CA LEU A 135 -1.12 16.04 16.94
C LEU A 135 -0.20 15.99 15.72
N ARG A 136 1.11 16.24 15.90
CA ARG A 136 2.10 16.15 14.81
C ARG A 136 2.15 14.74 14.21
N ARG A 137 2.20 13.70 15.04
CA ARG A 137 2.23 12.29 14.58
C ARG A 137 0.97 11.93 13.81
N LYS A 138 -0.22 12.30 14.31
CA LYS A 138 -1.48 12.14 13.57
C LYS A 138 -1.46 12.89 12.23
N ASN A 139 -0.88 14.10 12.22
CA ASN A 139 -0.75 14.90 11.00
C ASN A 139 0.23 14.31 9.98
N VAL A 140 1.15 13.41 10.35
CA VAL A 140 1.96 12.66 9.37
C VAL A 140 1.04 11.83 8.49
N PHE A 141 0.19 10.99 9.09
CA PHE A 141 -0.75 10.17 8.32
C PHE A 141 -1.78 11.02 7.58
N LYS A 142 -2.32 12.07 8.20
CA LYS A 142 -3.26 12.98 7.52
C LYS A 142 -2.66 13.60 6.25
N GLN A 143 -1.40 14.01 6.30
CA GLN A 143 -0.69 14.57 5.14
C GLN A 143 -0.44 13.49 4.08
N PHE A 144 -0.04 12.28 4.48
CA PHE A 144 0.11 11.14 3.58
C PHE A 144 -1.20 10.86 2.83
N GLN A 145 -2.31 10.73 3.57
CA GLN A 145 -3.63 10.47 3.01
C GLN A 145 -4.08 11.62 2.07
N SER A 146 -3.82 12.88 2.44
CA SER A 146 -4.13 14.02 1.57
C SER A 146 -3.32 13.99 0.26
N ALA A 147 -2.03 13.63 0.33
CA ALA A 147 -1.18 13.50 -0.86
C ALA A 147 -1.69 12.37 -1.78
N MET A 148 -2.01 11.20 -1.22
CA MET A 148 -2.61 10.07 -1.94
C MET A 148 -3.86 10.48 -2.75
N TYR A 149 -4.79 11.23 -2.12
CA TYR A 149 -6.02 11.64 -2.78
C TYR A 149 -5.83 12.72 -3.84
N ARG A 150 -4.83 13.60 -3.70
CA ARG A 150 -4.51 14.61 -4.73
C ARG A 150 -4.01 13.93 -6.00
N CYS A 151 -3.21 12.88 -5.87
CA CYS A 151 -2.71 12.10 -7.00
C CYS A 151 -3.80 11.35 -7.77
N ARG A 152 -4.97 11.06 -7.16
CA ARG A 152 -6.11 10.42 -7.86
C ARG A 152 -6.85 11.34 -8.83
N ARG A 153 -6.64 12.67 -8.74
CA ARG A 153 -7.40 13.68 -9.49
C ARG A 153 -6.62 14.32 -10.64
N GLY A 154 -5.34 13.98 -10.80
CA GLY A 154 -4.50 14.42 -11.91
C GLY A 154 -4.36 13.31 -12.93
#